data_AF-A0A842WGT6-F1
#
_entry.id   AF-A0A842WGT6-F1
#
_cell.length_a   1.000
_cell.length_b   1.000
_cell.length_c   1.000
_cell.angle_alpha   90.00
_cell.angle_beta   90.00
_cell.angle_gamma   90.00
#
_symmetry.space_group_name_H-M   'P 1'
#
loop_
_entity.id
_entity.type
_entity.pdbx_description
1 polymer ?
#
loop_
_entity_poly.entity_id
_entity_poly.type
_entity_poly.pdbx_seq_one_letter_code
_entity_poly.pdbx_strand_id
1 'polypeptide(L)'
;MIHELVYADLMAQTHLKGLYEALAPQWRDDNEDFVIDTTALKAALDQAIADDPVKGKELLSEFARTRRGMGFHDDDCFLSLREHFIAQDPSLAWIFDTGGLPVYDQLGQGDGRYYPHMWGTWGSDAVQGHPTAGDGYINGLSGDDVIYGNDRNEKFFQESGDALIVAGGGNDRVYAGEGNDIIDSGSGNAYPPAA
;
A
#
# COMPACT_ATOMS: atom_id res chain seq x y z
N MET A 1 -8.84 -3.03 -13.56
CA MET A 1 -7.99 -2.13 -14.38
C MET A 1 -8.70 -0.88 -14.89
N ILE A 2 -9.61 -0.91 -15.89
CA ILE A 2 -10.16 0.34 -16.49
C ILE A 2 -10.95 1.22 -15.50
N HIS A 3 -11.74 0.62 -14.60
CA HIS A 3 -12.51 1.36 -13.60
C HIS A 3 -11.61 2.20 -12.66
N GLU A 4 -10.55 1.60 -12.10
CA GLU A 4 -9.65 2.30 -11.17
C GLU A 4 -8.89 3.43 -11.85
N LEU A 5 -8.47 3.26 -13.10
CA LEU A 5 -7.83 4.33 -13.87
C LEU A 5 -8.77 5.52 -14.08
N VAL A 6 -10.01 5.27 -14.52
CA VAL A 6 -11.01 6.33 -14.75
C VAL A 6 -11.37 7.04 -13.44
N TYR A 7 -11.51 6.29 -12.35
CA TYR A 7 -11.73 6.85 -11.03
C TYR A 7 -10.55 7.75 -10.60
N ALA A 8 -9.33 7.25 -10.74
CA ALA A 8 -8.12 7.97 -10.39
C ALA A 8 -7.94 9.26 -11.19
N ASP A 9 -8.13 9.21 -12.51
CA ASP A 9 -8.07 10.39 -13.38
C ASP A 9 -9.09 11.46 -12.98
N LEU A 10 -10.32 11.04 -12.67
CA LEU A 10 -11.37 11.97 -12.25
C LEU A 10 -11.04 12.61 -10.90
N MET A 11 -10.58 11.83 -9.93
CA MET A 11 -10.19 12.31 -8.60
C MET A 11 -9.01 13.28 -8.69
N ALA A 12 -7.99 12.95 -9.51
CA ALA A 12 -6.84 13.81 -9.77
C ALA A 12 -7.22 15.16 -10.39
N GLN A 13 -8.25 15.19 -11.25
CA GLN A 13 -8.73 16.42 -11.88
C GLN A 13 -9.73 17.22 -11.02
N THR A 14 -10.25 16.64 -9.94
CA THR A 14 -11.31 17.23 -9.12
C THR A 14 -10.87 17.37 -7.65
N HIS A 15 -11.14 16.36 -6.84
CA HIS A 15 -11.01 16.39 -5.38
C HIS A 15 -9.56 16.43 -4.92
N LEU A 16 -8.62 15.88 -5.70
CA LEU A 16 -7.19 15.84 -5.41
C LEU A 16 -6.38 16.82 -6.25
N LYS A 17 -7.04 17.69 -7.02
CA LYS A 17 -6.37 18.59 -7.98
C LYS A 17 -5.23 19.39 -7.35
N GLY A 18 -5.43 19.95 -6.16
CA GLY A 18 -4.39 20.69 -5.45
C GLY A 18 -3.16 19.85 -5.09
N LEU A 19 -3.34 18.56 -4.77
CA LEU A 19 -2.23 17.64 -4.49
C LEU A 19 -1.47 17.27 -5.77
N TYR A 20 -2.17 17.07 -6.88
CA TYR A 20 -1.53 16.78 -8.17
C TYR A 20 -0.83 17.99 -8.78
N GLU A 21 -1.35 19.20 -8.56
CA GLU A 21 -0.63 20.44 -8.92
C GLU A 21 0.66 20.60 -8.11
N ALA A 22 0.69 20.13 -6.86
CA ALA A 22 1.89 20.11 -6.02
C ALA A 22 2.95 19.07 -6.46
N LEU A 23 2.60 18.15 -7.36
CA LEU A 23 3.49 17.14 -7.96
C LEU A 23 4.00 17.51 -9.36
N ALA A 24 3.64 18.68 -9.87
CA ALA A 24 4.00 19.05 -11.23
C ALA A 24 5.54 19.05 -11.41
N PRO A 25 6.06 18.49 -12.54
CA PRO A 25 7.48 18.46 -12.80
C PRO A 25 8.09 19.87 -12.74
N GLN A 26 9.18 20.00 -11.99
CA GLN A 26 9.93 21.23 -11.88
C GLN A 26 11.22 21.12 -12.68
N TRP A 27 11.51 22.15 -13.46
CA TRP A 27 12.78 22.26 -14.17
C TRP A 27 13.90 22.59 -13.18
N ARG A 28 15.00 21.85 -13.24
CA ARG A 28 16.20 22.04 -12.42
C ARG A 28 17.36 22.47 -13.30
N ASP A 29 17.79 23.73 -13.12
CA ASP A 29 18.88 24.33 -13.89
C ASP A 29 20.25 23.71 -13.60
N ASP A 30 20.43 23.05 -12.45
CA ASP A 30 21.72 22.48 -12.04
C ASP A 30 22.08 21.21 -12.83
N ASN A 31 21.08 20.41 -13.21
CA ASN A 31 21.27 19.18 -13.98
C ASN A 31 20.61 19.23 -15.38
N GLU A 32 19.97 20.36 -15.75
CA GLU A 32 19.20 20.53 -16.98
C GLU A 32 18.14 19.44 -17.18
N ASP A 33 17.43 19.08 -16.10
CA ASP A 33 16.42 18.01 -16.09
C ASP A 33 15.08 18.45 -15.46
N PHE A 34 14.06 17.63 -15.68
CA PHE A 34 12.78 17.76 -14.97
C PHE A 34 12.78 16.77 -13.80
N VAL A 35 12.50 17.28 -12.60
CA VAL A 35 12.36 16.48 -11.39
C VAL A 35 10.95 16.64 -10.83
N ILE A 36 10.36 15.52 -10.40
CA ILE A 36 9.13 15.56 -9.61
C ILE A 36 9.53 15.85 -8.16
N ASP A 37 9.34 17.09 -7.72
CA ASP A 37 9.58 17.50 -6.34
C ASP A 37 8.34 17.18 -5.47
N THR A 38 8.51 16.31 -4.47
CA THR A 38 7.43 15.91 -3.55
C THR A 38 7.30 16.80 -2.33
N THR A 39 8.14 17.83 -2.17
CA THR A 39 8.20 18.67 -0.97
C THR A 39 6.87 19.34 -0.64
N ALA A 40 6.23 19.97 -1.64
CA ALA A 40 4.95 20.65 -1.46
C ALA A 40 3.80 19.66 -1.18
N LEU A 41 3.81 18.50 -1.86
CA LEU A 41 2.84 17.44 -1.63
C LEU A 41 2.91 16.91 -0.19
N LYS A 42 4.11 16.58 0.27
CA LYS A 42 4.36 16.10 1.64
C LYS A 42 3.84 17.09 2.67
N ALA A 43 4.20 18.36 2.54
CA ALA A 43 3.75 19.41 3.45
C ALA A 43 2.22 19.57 3.47
N ALA A 44 1.55 19.48 2.33
CA ALA A 44 0.10 19.60 2.25
C ALA A 44 -0.61 18.43 2.96
N LEU A 45 -0.13 17.20 2.76
CA LEU A 45 -0.68 16.00 3.39
C LEU A 45 -0.34 15.95 4.90
N ASP A 46 0.86 16.33 5.30
CA ASP A 46 1.25 16.46 6.72
C ASP A 46 0.33 17.44 7.44
N GLN A 47 0.08 18.62 6.83
CA GLN A 47 -0.82 19.61 7.40
C GLN A 47 -2.26 19.08 7.50
N ALA A 48 -2.74 18.37 6.48
CA ALA A 48 -4.08 17.79 6.50
C ALA A 48 -4.25 16.77 7.65
N ILE A 49 -3.24 15.94 7.89
CA ILE A 49 -3.22 14.98 9.01
C ILE A 49 -3.15 15.72 10.36
N ALA A 50 -2.36 16.79 10.45
CA ALA A 50 -2.26 17.59 11.68
C ALA A 50 -3.57 18.33 12.01
N ASP A 51 -4.27 18.83 10.99
CA ASP A 51 -5.51 19.59 11.15
C ASP A 51 -6.71 18.70 11.52
N ASP A 52 -6.85 17.54 10.86
CA ASP A 52 -7.90 16.56 11.12
C ASP A 52 -7.35 15.15 10.84
N PRO A 53 -6.90 14.40 11.86
CA PRO A 53 -6.24 13.11 11.66
C PRO A 53 -7.10 12.09 10.93
N VAL A 54 -8.44 12.15 11.04
CA VAL A 54 -9.33 11.21 10.35
C VAL A 54 -9.36 11.56 8.87
N LYS A 55 -9.69 12.80 8.53
CA LYS A 55 -9.79 13.23 7.12
C LYS A 55 -8.44 13.30 6.42
N GLY A 56 -7.37 13.64 7.14
CA GLY A 56 -6.02 13.65 6.59
C GLY A 56 -5.56 12.23 6.21
N LYS A 57 -5.89 11.22 7.02
CA LYS A 57 -5.62 9.81 6.70
C LYS A 57 -6.47 9.33 5.51
N GLU A 58 -7.74 9.73 5.45
CA GLU A 58 -8.59 9.48 4.28
C GLU A 58 -8.01 10.11 3.00
N LEU A 59 -7.55 11.37 3.09
CA LEU A 59 -6.92 12.08 1.97
C LEU A 59 -5.62 11.40 1.52
N LEU A 60 -4.79 10.96 2.47
CA LEU A 60 -3.56 10.22 2.20
C LEU A 60 -3.86 8.89 1.47
N SER A 61 -4.79 8.11 2.02
CA SER A 61 -5.27 6.85 1.43
C SER A 61 -5.81 7.06 0.01
N GLU A 62 -6.63 8.10 -0.19
CA GLU A 62 -7.23 8.40 -1.48
C GLU A 62 -6.18 8.87 -2.50
N PHE A 63 -5.23 9.70 -2.07
CA PHE A 63 -4.11 10.08 -2.92
C PHE A 63 -3.29 8.85 -3.36
N ALA A 64 -2.90 7.98 -2.41
CA ALA A 64 -2.14 6.78 -2.72
C ALA A 64 -2.90 5.82 -3.64
N ARG A 65 -4.21 5.62 -3.39
CA ARG A 65 -5.11 4.85 -4.26
C ARG A 65 -5.05 5.34 -5.71
N THR A 66 -5.20 6.65 -5.92
CA THR A 66 -5.23 7.20 -7.29
C THR A 66 -3.90 7.05 -8.01
N ARG A 67 -2.77 7.15 -7.30
CA ARG A 67 -1.44 6.88 -7.88
C ARG A 67 -1.30 5.43 -8.33
N ARG A 68 -1.70 4.47 -7.49
CA ARG A 68 -1.73 3.06 -7.87
C ARG A 68 -2.72 2.78 -9.01
N GLY A 69 -3.91 3.38 -8.99
CA GLY A 69 -4.90 3.25 -10.06
C GLY A 69 -4.41 3.76 -11.43
N MET A 70 -3.45 4.69 -11.42
CA MET A 70 -2.75 5.19 -12.62
C MET A 70 -1.48 4.40 -12.97
N GLY A 71 -1.11 3.36 -12.21
CA GLY A 71 0.07 2.53 -12.44
C GLY A 71 1.39 3.17 -12.02
N PHE A 72 1.36 4.05 -11.02
CA PHE A 72 2.54 4.72 -10.47
C PHE A 72 2.88 4.23 -9.04
N HIS A 73 2.64 2.95 -8.73
CA HIS A 73 2.86 2.37 -7.40
C HIS A 73 4.31 1.96 -7.13
N ASP A 74 5.13 1.85 -8.16
CA ASP A 74 6.54 1.44 -8.10
C ASP A 74 7.51 2.59 -8.40
N ASP A 75 7.01 3.81 -8.63
CA ASP A 75 7.86 4.95 -8.94
C ASP A 75 8.51 5.61 -7.71
N ASP A 76 9.67 6.24 -7.91
CA ASP A 76 10.45 6.87 -6.83
C ASP A 76 9.65 7.95 -6.08
N CYS A 77 8.72 8.62 -6.76
CA CYS A 77 7.85 9.61 -6.15
C CYS A 77 6.90 8.95 -5.14
N PHE A 78 6.25 7.87 -5.51
CA PHE A 78 5.31 7.12 -4.67
C PHE A 78 6.02 6.49 -3.48
N LEU A 79 7.15 5.82 -3.73
CA LEU A 79 7.95 5.19 -2.67
C LEU A 79 8.53 6.22 -1.69
N SER A 80 9.08 7.33 -2.18
CA SER A 80 9.61 8.38 -1.29
C SER A 80 8.53 9.13 -0.51
N LEU A 81 7.30 9.14 -1.00
CA LEU A 81 6.14 9.67 -0.29
C LEU A 81 5.70 8.69 0.81
N ARG A 82 5.59 7.41 0.47
CA ARG A 82 5.30 6.32 1.41
C ARG A 82 6.26 6.37 2.60
N GLU A 83 7.57 6.35 2.35
CA GLU A 83 8.60 6.36 3.39
C GLU A 83 8.54 7.60 4.30
N HIS A 84 8.17 8.76 3.76
CA HIS A 84 7.99 9.98 4.56
C HIS A 84 6.91 9.83 5.64
N PHE A 85 5.79 9.19 5.33
CA PHE A 85 4.71 8.98 6.29
C PHE A 85 5.02 7.86 7.28
N ILE A 86 5.61 6.76 6.82
CA ILE A 86 6.01 5.65 7.68
C ILE A 86 7.03 6.08 8.73
N ALA A 87 7.98 6.94 8.35
CA ALA A 87 8.98 7.48 9.27
C ALA A 87 8.37 8.35 10.39
N GLN A 88 7.20 8.95 10.16
CA GLN A 88 6.48 9.75 11.16
C GLN A 88 5.59 8.88 12.04
N ASP A 89 4.81 7.99 11.43
CA ASP A 89 3.90 7.08 12.10
C ASP A 89 3.83 5.78 11.28
N PRO A 90 4.42 4.68 11.79
CA PRO A 90 4.41 3.41 11.09
C PRO A 90 3.01 2.93 10.71
N SER A 91 1.96 3.29 11.46
CA SER A 91 0.58 2.90 11.13
C SER A 91 0.04 3.50 9.83
N LEU A 92 0.71 4.53 9.29
CA LEU A 92 0.33 5.14 8.02
C LEU A 92 0.67 4.29 6.81
N ALA A 93 1.60 3.33 6.89
CA ALA A 93 1.91 2.46 5.74
C ALA A 93 0.68 1.70 5.24
N TRP A 94 -0.09 1.09 6.13
CA TRP A 94 -1.28 0.31 5.80
C TRP A 94 -2.33 1.23 5.19
N ILE A 95 -2.56 2.39 5.79
CA ILE A 95 -3.50 3.39 5.24
C ILE A 95 -3.09 3.82 3.83
N PHE A 96 -1.80 4.05 3.61
CA PHE A 96 -1.25 4.45 2.32
C PHE A 96 -1.37 3.32 1.30
N ASP A 97 -0.91 2.14 1.66
CA ASP A 97 -0.77 1.01 0.76
C ASP A 97 -2.15 0.44 0.39
N THR A 98 -3.08 0.35 1.35
CA THR A 98 -4.37 -0.34 1.15
C THR A 98 -5.50 0.55 0.64
N GLY A 99 -5.24 1.83 0.35
CA GLY A 99 -6.30 2.80 0.04
C GLY A 99 -7.22 2.31 -1.09
N GLY A 100 -8.52 2.11 -0.82
CA GLY A 100 -9.49 1.63 -1.80
C GLY A 100 -9.49 0.13 -2.10
N LEU A 101 -8.61 -0.66 -1.47
CA LEU A 101 -8.65 -2.12 -1.56
C LEU A 101 -9.64 -2.70 -0.54
N PRO A 102 -10.33 -3.81 -0.86
CA PRO A 102 -11.06 -4.57 0.14
C PRO A 102 -10.08 -5.18 1.16
N VAL A 103 -10.41 -5.10 2.44
CA VAL A 103 -9.55 -5.55 3.55
C VAL A 103 -9.99 -6.92 4.06
N TYR A 104 -9.01 -7.83 4.20
CA TYR A 104 -9.14 -9.19 4.73
C TYR A 104 -8.20 -9.37 5.92
N ASP A 105 -8.72 -9.23 7.14
CA ASP A 105 -7.98 -9.21 8.40
C ASP A 105 -8.46 -10.28 9.42
N GLN A 106 -9.45 -11.09 9.06
CA GLN A 106 -10.00 -12.15 9.92
C GLN A 106 -9.89 -13.54 9.28
N LEU A 107 -9.77 -14.55 10.15
CA LEU A 107 -9.70 -15.95 9.75
C LEU A 107 -10.93 -16.40 8.96
N GLY A 108 -10.67 -16.94 7.77
CA GLY A 108 -11.67 -17.52 6.88
C GLY A 108 -12.35 -16.53 5.94
N GLN A 109 -11.86 -15.29 5.86
CA GLN A 109 -12.26 -14.36 4.81
C GLN A 109 -11.47 -14.63 3.51
N GLY A 110 -12.01 -14.15 2.39
CA GLY A 110 -11.46 -14.35 1.05
C GLY A 110 -12.01 -15.58 0.34
N ASP A 111 -11.38 -15.96 -0.77
CA ASP A 111 -11.80 -17.07 -1.63
C ASP A 111 -11.23 -18.43 -1.18
N GLY A 112 -10.88 -18.56 0.10
CA GLY A 112 -10.25 -19.75 0.65
C GLY A 112 -11.15 -20.93 0.93
N ARG A 113 -10.62 -22.12 0.59
CA ARG A 113 -11.37 -23.38 0.63
C ARG A 113 -11.15 -24.22 1.89
N TYR A 114 -10.17 -23.86 2.73
CA TYR A 114 -9.80 -24.62 3.92
C TYR A 114 -9.69 -23.71 5.14
N TYR A 115 -10.22 -24.10 6.30
CA TYR A 115 -10.23 -23.27 7.51
C TYR A 115 -9.23 -23.76 8.56
N PRO A 116 -8.57 -22.87 9.34
CA PRO A 116 -8.53 -21.41 9.18
C PRO A 116 -7.53 -20.95 8.10
N HIS A 117 -7.82 -19.83 7.41
CA HIS A 117 -6.94 -19.22 6.39
C HIS A 117 -7.00 -17.68 6.42
N MET A 118 -5.98 -17.02 5.84
CA MET A 118 -5.95 -15.57 5.57
C MET A 118 -5.76 -15.31 4.08
N TRP A 119 -6.86 -15.24 3.32
CA TRP A 119 -6.79 -15.10 1.87
C TRP A 119 -7.46 -13.83 1.39
N GLY A 120 -6.97 -13.30 0.26
CA GLY A 120 -7.71 -12.38 -0.59
C GLY A 120 -8.68 -13.14 -1.51
N THR A 121 -8.93 -12.56 -2.66
CA THR A 121 -9.80 -12.98 -3.76
C THR A 121 -9.00 -12.97 -5.05
N TRP A 122 -9.63 -13.23 -6.19
CA TRP A 122 -8.96 -13.13 -7.50
C TRP A 122 -8.77 -11.69 -8.01
N GLY A 123 -9.00 -10.68 -7.17
CA GLY A 123 -8.78 -9.28 -7.48
C GLY A 123 -7.79 -8.65 -6.50
N SER A 124 -7.44 -7.38 -6.72
CA SER A 124 -6.55 -6.63 -5.83
C SER A 124 -7.14 -6.49 -4.43
N ASP A 125 -6.43 -7.01 -3.44
CA ASP A 125 -6.89 -7.03 -2.06
C ASP A 125 -5.83 -6.53 -1.07
N ALA A 126 -6.29 -6.13 0.11
CA ALA A 126 -5.44 -5.87 1.27
C ALA A 126 -5.61 -7.01 2.28
N VAL A 127 -4.58 -7.83 2.48
CA VAL A 127 -4.63 -9.01 3.34
C VAL A 127 -3.69 -8.84 4.53
N GLN A 128 -4.20 -9.01 5.75
CA GLN A 128 -3.40 -8.92 6.97
C GLN A 128 -3.30 -10.27 7.69
N GLY A 129 -2.10 -10.67 8.09
CA GLY A 129 -1.84 -11.87 8.85
C GLY A 129 -2.52 -11.85 10.21
N HIS A 130 -3.11 -12.98 10.62
CA HIS A 130 -3.88 -13.06 11.85
C HIS A 130 -3.04 -13.60 13.02
N PRO A 131 -3.11 -12.99 14.22
CA PRO A 131 -2.24 -13.31 15.35
C PRO A 131 -2.46 -14.69 15.97
N THR A 132 -3.41 -15.49 15.51
CA THR A 132 -3.66 -16.86 16.02
C THR A 132 -3.61 -17.94 14.95
N ALA A 133 -3.27 -17.60 13.70
CA ALA A 133 -3.35 -18.51 12.56
C ALA A 133 -2.18 -19.52 12.47
N GLY A 134 -1.66 -20.08 13.56
CA GLY A 134 -0.49 -20.97 13.51
C GLY A 134 0.71 -20.35 12.76
N ASP A 135 1.63 -21.17 12.23
CA ASP A 135 2.59 -20.71 11.22
C ASP A 135 1.81 -20.42 9.92
N GLY A 136 1.25 -19.21 9.83
CA GLY A 136 0.09 -18.88 9.01
C GLY A 136 0.35 -18.90 7.51
N TYR A 137 -0.60 -19.43 6.76
CA TYR A 137 -0.66 -19.30 5.31
C TYR A 137 -1.45 -18.05 4.96
N ILE A 138 -0.77 -17.09 4.32
CA ILE A 138 -1.37 -15.87 3.81
C ILE A 138 -1.30 -15.93 2.28
N ASN A 139 -2.44 -15.78 1.60
CA ASN A 139 -2.51 -15.89 0.15
C ASN A 139 -3.25 -14.70 -0.47
N GLY A 140 -2.57 -13.88 -1.26
CA GLY A 140 -3.20 -12.82 -2.04
C GLY A 140 -4.05 -13.35 -3.20
N LEU A 141 -3.71 -14.53 -3.72
CA LEU A 141 -4.18 -15.10 -4.98
C LEU A 141 -3.70 -14.25 -6.18
N SER A 142 -4.61 -13.83 -7.04
CA SER A 142 -4.30 -13.01 -8.22
C SER A 142 -4.76 -11.58 -8.00
N GLY A 143 -4.04 -10.62 -8.58
CA GLY A 143 -4.37 -9.20 -8.44
C GLY A 143 -3.17 -8.42 -7.94
N ASP A 144 -3.27 -7.10 -7.95
CA ASP A 144 -2.22 -6.25 -7.35
C ASP A 144 -2.52 -6.12 -5.85
N ASP A 145 -1.89 -6.99 -5.05
CA ASP A 145 -2.24 -7.19 -3.64
C ASP A 145 -1.29 -6.44 -2.69
N VAL A 146 -1.83 -6.04 -1.54
CA VAL A 146 -1.07 -5.55 -0.39
C VAL A 146 -1.18 -6.56 0.74
N ILE A 147 -0.08 -7.20 1.09
CA ILE A 147 -0.07 -8.31 2.05
C ILE A 147 0.85 -7.98 3.22
N TYR A 148 0.30 -7.93 4.42
CA TYR A 148 1.04 -7.64 5.65
C TYR A 148 1.01 -8.84 6.58
N GLY A 149 2.18 -9.31 7.02
CA GLY A 149 2.34 -10.33 8.05
C GLY A 149 2.37 -9.78 9.47
N ASN A 150 2.84 -10.60 10.40
CA ASN A 150 3.10 -10.19 11.78
C ASN A 150 4.45 -10.75 12.27
N ASP A 151 4.62 -11.02 13.57
CA ASP A 151 5.90 -11.50 14.14
C ASP A 151 6.02 -13.04 14.14
N ARG A 152 5.15 -13.74 13.41
CA ARG A 152 5.09 -15.20 13.35
C ARG A 152 5.83 -15.73 12.13
N ASN A 153 6.15 -17.02 12.12
CA ASN A 153 6.71 -17.63 10.92
C ASN A 153 5.58 -17.89 9.92
N GLU A 154 5.52 -17.13 8.84
CA GLU A 154 4.41 -17.15 7.91
C GLU A 154 4.86 -17.59 6.51
N LYS A 155 3.90 -18.08 5.73
CA LYS A 155 4.11 -18.40 4.32
C LYS A 155 3.20 -17.52 3.49
N PHE A 156 3.80 -16.64 2.72
CA PHE A 156 3.13 -15.72 1.82
C PHE A 156 3.11 -16.33 0.43
N PHE A 157 1.94 -16.34 -0.18
CA PHE A 157 1.74 -16.71 -1.56
C PHE A 157 1.02 -15.57 -2.28
N GLN A 158 1.63 -15.09 -3.34
CA GLN A 158 1.00 -14.26 -4.35
C GLN A 158 1.22 -14.99 -5.68
N GLU A 159 0.13 -15.22 -6.41
CA GLU A 159 0.16 -16.07 -7.60
C GLU A 159 0.55 -15.25 -8.84
N SER A 160 -0.07 -14.08 -9.02
CA SER A 160 0.16 -13.18 -10.14
C SER A 160 -0.34 -11.75 -9.88
N GLY A 161 0.29 -10.76 -10.48
CA GLY A 161 -0.02 -9.34 -10.29
C GLY A 161 1.10 -8.65 -9.52
N ASP A 162 1.09 -7.32 -9.45
CA ASP A 162 2.13 -6.58 -8.74
C ASP A 162 1.82 -6.56 -7.24
N ALA A 163 2.62 -7.25 -6.43
CA ALA A 163 2.39 -7.35 -4.99
C ALA A 163 3.26 -6.38 -4.17
N LEU A 164 2.70 -5.83 -3.09
CA LEU A 164 3.47 -5.31 -1.96
C LEU A 164 3.35 -6.28 -0.79
N ILE A 165 4.45 -6.92 -0.41
CA ILE A 165 4.49 -7.89 0.69
C ILE A 165 5.38 -7.35 1.80
N VAL A 166 4.80 -7.10 2.97
CA VAL A 166 5.51 -6.76 4.21
C VAL A 166 5.41 -7.94 5.15
N ALA A 167 6.45 -8.78 5.20
CA ALA A 167 6.41 -10.04 5.93
C ALA A 167 6.34 -9.86 7.46
N GLY A 168 6.95 -8.79 7.98
CA GLY A 168 7.01 -8.55 9.42
C GLY A 168 8.22 -9.23 10.07
N GLY A 169 8.04 -9.79 11.26
CA GLY A 169 9.09 -10.51 11.98
C GLY A 169 8.87 -12.02 11.90
N GLY A 170 9.93 -12.81 12.10
CA GLY A 170 9.82 -14.26 12.07
C GLY A 170 10.71 -14.88 11.00
N ASN A 171 10.53 -16.18 10.77
CA ASN A 171 11.22 -16.92 9.71
C ASN A 171 10.25 -17.18 8.57
N ASP A 172 10.02 -16.14 7.78
CA ASP A 172 9.02 -16.14 6.74
C ASP A 172 9.50 -16.79 5.46
N ARG A 173 8.53 -17.28 4.67
CA ARG A 173 8.77 -17.71 3.29
C ARG A 173 7.81 -16.96 2.39
N VAL A 174 8.37 -16.22 1.44
CA VAL A 174 7.59 -15.45 0.46
C VAL A 174 7.72 -16.08 -0.92
N TYR A 175 6.58 -16.34 -1.55
CA TYR A 175 6.44 -16.75 -2.94
C TYR A 175 5.57 -15.69 -3.63
N ALA A 176 6.18 -14.77 -4.38
CA ALA A 176 5.47 -13.61 -4.94
C ALA A 176 4.92 -13.82 -6.37
N GLY A 177 5.22 -14.95 -7.01
CA GLY A 177 4.60 -15.29 -8.29
C GLY A 177 5.11 -14.46 -9.47
N GLU A 178 4.21 -14.15 -10.41
CA GLU A 178 4.49 -13.32 -11.59
C GLU A 178 4.07 -11.86 -11.34
N GLY A 179 4.97 -10.90 -11.54
CA GLY A 179 4.66 -9.48 -11.35
C GLY A 179 5.90 -8.67 -11.03
N ASN A 180 5.73 -7.36 -10.86
CA ASN A 180 6.75 -6.47 -10.30
C ASN A 180 6.51 -6.32 -8.80
N ASP A 181 6.98 -7.31 -8.04
CA ASP A 181 6.72 -7.36 -6.61
C ASP A 181 7.73 -6.53 -5.79
N ILE A 182 7.21 -5.86 -4.77
CA ILE A 182 7.98 -5.19 -3.73
C ILE A 182 7.86 -6.03 -2.47
N ILE A 183 8.99 -6.56 -1.99
CA ILE A 183 9.02 -7.43 -0.80
C ILE A 183 9.90 -6.78 0.25
N ASP A 184 9.28 -6.42 1.38
CA ASP A 184 9.95 -6.12 2.63
C ASP A 184 9.91 -7.36 3.52
N SER A 185 11.03 -8.06 3.64
CA SER A 185 11.15 -9.23 4.50
C SER A 185 11.17 -8.89 5.99
N GLY A 186 11.09 -7.60 6.33
CA GLY A 186 11.12 -7.06 7.68
C GLY A 186 12.47 -7.20 8.39
N SER A 187 12.63 -6.38 9.43
CA SER A 187 13.73 -6.45 10.40
C SER A 187 13.22 -6.62 11.84
N GLY A 188 11.96 -7.03 12.01
CA GLY A 188 11.31 -7.21 13.32
C GLY A 188 10.87 -5.92 14.00
N ASN A 189 10.61 -4.83 13.26
CA ASN A 189 9.93 -3.66 13.81
C ASN A 189 8.43 -3.76 13.50
N ALA A 190 7.68 -4.06 14.56
CA ALA A 190 6.27 -4.37 14.57
C ALA A 190 5.42 -3.35 13.79
N TYR A 191 4.71 -3.87 12.80
CA TYR A 191 3.58 -3.18 12.20
C TYR A 191 2.40 -3.25 13.19
N PRO A 192 1.72 -2.14 13.55
CA PRO A 192 0.72 -2.16 14.61
C PRO A 192 -0.52 -2.97 14.22
N PRO A 193 -1.20 -3.62 15.19
CA PRO A 193 -2.45 -4.31 14.93
C PRO A 193 -3.51 -3.28 14.47
N ALA A 194 -4.35 -3.68 13.51
CA ALA A 194 -5.53 -2.91 13.11
C ALA A 194 -6.34 -2.49 14.35
N ALA A 195 -6.75 -1.22 14.38
CA ALA A 195 -7.53 -0.62 15.46
C ALA A 195 -9.00 -1.06 15.43
#